data_AF-A0A520I4R7-F1
#
_entry.id   AF-A0A520I4R7-F1
#
_cell.length_a   1.000
_cell.length_b   1.000
_cell.length_c   1.000
_cell.angle_alpha   90.00
_cell.angle_beta   90.00
_cell.angle_gamma   90.00
#
_symmetry.space_group_name_H-M   'P 1'
#
loop_
_entity.id
_entity.type
_entity.pdbx_description
1 polymer ?
#
loop_
_entity_poly.entity_id
_entity_poly.type
_entity_poly.pdbx_seq_one_letter_code
_entity_poly.pdbx_strand_id
1 'polypeptide(L)'
;MILSRRNLLAGSGAVAALAFVPTASAAQLKAIGLQLYTIRDIFSKDPFGTLGQVAKIGYREVEFGGGGYEGMDHAMLRRTMDKLGLTAPSVHIGYDALLQRFDQSVTMAKTLGATTVVLPYMTDEHRNEAGWTAALPNFNRFATDLKKAGLGFAYHNHDFEFTTKPGGVSLYERLL
;
A
#
# COMPACT_ATOMS: atom_id res chain seq x y z
N MET A 1 -32.71 -2.03 73.07
CA MET A 1 -32.54 -1.42 71.73
C MET A 1 -33.33 -2.25 70.73
N ILE A 2 -34.40 -1.67 70.18
CA ILE A 2 -35.33 -2.34 69.25
C ILE A 2 -34.74 -2.24 67.84
N LEU A 3 -34.40 -3.39 67.24
CA LEU A 3 -34.04 -3.48 65.84
C LEU A 3 -35.31 -3.31 64.99
N SER A 4 -35.38 -2.20 64.25
CA SER A 4 -36.48 -1.88 63.35
C SER A 4 -36.29 -2.53 61.98
N ARG A 5 -37.37 -3.01 61.37
CA ARG A 5 -37.46 -3.56 59.99
C ARG A 5 -36.97 -2.59 58.90
N ARG A 6 -36.69 -1.32 59.22
CA ARG A 6 -36.17 -0.31 58.27
C ARG A 6 -34.67 -0.41 58.00
N ASN A 7 -33.91 -1.22 58.73
CA ASN A 7 -32.45 -1.32 58.53
C ASN A 7 -31.99 -2.59 57.78
N LEU A 8 -32.92 -3.39 57.23
CA LEU A 8 -32.60 -4.63 56.50
C LEU A 8 -32.70 -4.51 54.97
N LEU A 9 -32.79 -3.29 54.43
CA LEU A 9 -32.80 -3.02 52.98
C LEU A 9 -31.55 -2.28 52.47
N ALA A 10 -30.53 -2.08 53.32
CA ALA A 10 -29.26 -1.48 52.92
C ALA A 10 -28.23 -2.51 52.42
N GLY A 11 -28.67 -3.68 51.92
CA GLY A 11 -27.79 -4.81 51.59
C GLY A 11 -28.07 -5.52 50.26
N SER A 12 -28.87 -4.94 49.37
CA SER A 12 -29.35 -5.63 48.15
C SER A 12 -29.07 -4.87 46.84
N GLY A 13 -28.10 -3.94 46.83
CA GLY A 13 -27.86 -3.04 45.69
C GLY A 13 -26.52 -3.21 44.97
N ALA A 14 -25.78 -4.29 45.18
CA ALA A 14 -24.40 -4.41 44.70
C ALA A 14 -24.10 -5.63 43.81
N VAL A 15 -25.09 -6.17 43.09
CA VAL A 15 -24.83 -7.21 42.10
C VAL A 15 -25.71 -7.00 40.87
N ALA A 16 -25.23 -6.21 39.90
CA ALA A 16 -25.51 -6.38 38.45
C ALA A 16 -24.93 -5.23 37.59
N ALA A 17 -23.77 -4.67 37.94
CA ALA A 17 -22.94 -3.99 36.93
C ALA A 17 -21.92 -5.01 36.41
N LEU A 18 -22.40 -6.09 35.78
CA LEU A 18 -21.55 -6.87 34.88
C LEU A 18 -21.15 -5.90 33.78
N ALA A 19 -19.89 -5.49 33.83
CA ALA A 19 -19.25 -4.65 32.84
C ALA A 19 -19.61 -5.19 31.46
N PHE A 20 -20.35 -4.40 30.69
CA PHE A 20 -20.35 -4.51 29.24
C PHE A 20 -18.94 -4.14 28.81
N VAL A 21 -18.03 -5.12 28.82
CA VAL A 21 -16.74 -4.97 28.15
C VAL A 21 -17.07 -5.10 26.68
N PRO A 22 -17.02 -4.01 25.88
CA PRO A 22 -17.17 -4.16 24.45
C PRO A 22 -16.04 -5.10 24.00
N THR A 23 -16.40 -6.30 23.55
CA THR A 23 -15.45 -7.13 22.82
C THR A 23 -15.03 -6.32 21.62
N ALA A 24 -13.76 -5.89 21.59
CA ALA A 24 -13.22 -5.23 20.43
C ALA A 24 -13.40 -6.19 19.24
N SER A 25 -14.38 -5.88 18.39
CA SER A 25 -14.51 -6.57 17.10
C SER A 25 -13.28 -6.17 16.31
N ALA A 26 -12.45 -7.14 15.94
CA ALA A 26 -11.32 -6.89 15.07
C ALA A 26 -11.87 -6.23 13.79
N ALA A 27 -11.29 -5.09 13.40
CA ALA A 27 -11.69 -4.42 12.18
C ALA A 27 -11.52 -5.42 11.01
N GLN A 28 -12.62 -5.77 10.36
CA GLN A 28 -12.58 -6.66 9.23
C GLN A 28 -12.01 -5.88 8.04
N LEU A 29 -10.87 -6.36 7.50
CA LEU A 29 -10.28 -5.77 6.31
C LEU A 29 -11.29 -5.83 5.17
N LYS A 30 -11.59 -4.68 4.56
CA LYS A 30 -12.57 -4.59 3.46
C LYS A 30 -12.07 -5.29 2.19
N ALA A 31 -10.76 -5.31 1.98
CA ALA A 31 -10.10 -5.98 0.87
C ALA A 31 -8.70 -6.43 1.29
N ILE A 32 -8.21 -7.49 0.64
CA ILE A 32 -6.83 -7.99 0.76
C ILE A 32 -6.22 -7.96 -0.64
N GLY A 33 -5.07 -7.30 -0.75
CA GLY A 33 -4.31 -7.16 -1.98
C GLY A 33 -3.16 -8.14 -2.11
N LEU A 34 -2.78 -8.45 -3.36
CA LEU A 34 -1.57 -9.19 -3.70
C LEU A 34 -0.64 -8.32 -4.55
N GLN A 35 0.57 -8.07 -4.07
CA GLN A 35 1.64 -7.50 -4.90
C GLN A 35 2.14 -8.56 -5.88
N LEU A 36 1.89 -8.34 -7.19
CA LEU A 36 2.17 -9.27 -8.28
C LEU A 36 3.66 -9.61 -8.41
N TYR A 37 4.56 -8.79 -7.87
CA TYR A 37 5.99 -9.11 -7.79
C TYR A 37 6.25 -10.49 -7.14
N THR A 38 5.39 -10.88 -6.18
CA THR A 38 5.42 -12.17 -5.49
C THR A 38 5.34 -13.35 -6.46
N ILE A 39 4.60 -13.19 -7.56
CA ILE A 39 4.33 -14.22 -8.57
C ILE A 39 4.79 -13.79 -9.98
N ARG A 40 5.73 -12.84 -10.06
CA ARG A 40 6.17 -12.18 -11.30
C ARG A 40 6.58 -13.11 -12.42
N ASP A 41 7.23 -14.24 -12.11
CA ASP A 41 7.71 -15.18 -13.12
C ASP A 41 6.58 -15.95 -13.80
N ILE A 42 5.47 -16.16 -13.08
CA ILE A 42 4.25 -16.78 -13.62
C ILE A 42 3.43 -15.71 -14.36
N PHE A 43 3.30 -14.53 -13.75
CA PHE A 43 2.60 -13.39 -14.33
C PHE A 43 3.20 -12.97 -15.68
N SER A 44 4.52 -12.89 -15.80
CA SER A 44 5.19 -12.50 -17.05
C SER A 44 4.94 -13.46 -18.22
N LYS A 45 4.66 -14.74 -17.93
CA LYS A 45 4.42 -15.78 -18.95
C LYS A 45 2.96 -15.83 -19.40
N ASP A 46 2.03 -15.65 -18.47
CA ASP A 46 0.59 -15.63 -18.74
C ASP A 46 -0.12 -14.62 -17.83
N PRO A 47 -0.10 -13.32 -18.17
CA PRO A 47 -0.68 -12.27 -17.32
C PRO A 47 -2.18 -12.49 -17.08
N PHE A 48 -2.92 -12.86 -18.12
CA PHE A 48 -4.37 -12.99 -18.06
C PHE A 48 -4.81 -14.24 -17.29
N GLY A 49 -4.18 -15.39 -17.56
CA GLY A 49 -4.44 -16.60 -16.79
C GLY A 49 -4.04 -16.45 -15.33
N THR A 50 -2.91 -15.78 -15.06
CA THR A 50 -2.45 -15.50 -13.69
C THR A 50 -3.46 -14.65 -12.92
N LEU A 51 -3.94 -13.53 -13.49
CA LEU A 51 -5.00 -12.73 -12.87
C LEU A 51 -6.27 -13.56 -12.61
N GLY A 52 -6.63 -14.44 -13.54
CA GLY A 52 -7.74 -15.38 -13.36
C GLY A 52 -7.56 -16.31 -12.16
N GLN A 53 -6.35 -16.84 -11.93
CA GLN A 53 -6.05 -17.67 -10.77
C GLN A 53 -6.06 -16.86 -9.47
N VAL A 54 -5.51 -15.65 -9.47
CA VAL A 54 -5.53 -14.74 -8.32
C VAL A 54 -6.97 -14.46 -7.86
N ALA A 55 -7.88 -14.15 -8.80
CA ALA A 55 -9.28 -13.94 -8.50
C ALA A 55 -9.98 -15.20 -7.95
N LYS A 56 -9.67 -16.38 -8.51
CA LYS A 56 -10.20 -17.68 -8.05
C LYS A 56 -9.76 -18.04 -6.64
N ILE A 57 -8.52 -17.69 -6.26
CA ILE A 57 -8.00 -17.91 -4.90
C ILE A 57 -8.77 -17.06 -3.88
N GLY A 58 -9.24 -15.87 -4.27
CA GLY A 58 -10.09 -15.01 -3.44
C GLY A 58 -9.59 -13.58 -3.27
N TYR A 59 -8.41 -13.23 -3.81
CA TYR A 59 -7.94 -11.85 -3.83
C TYR A 59 -8.89 -10.97 -4.67
N ARG A 60 -9.04 -9.71 -4.25
CA ARG A 60 -9.83 -8.71 -4.97
C ARG A 60 -9.04 -7.49 -5.40
N GLU A 61 -7.87 -7.30 -4.80
CA GLU A 61 -6.95 -6.25 -5.18
C GLU A 61 -5.62 -6.86 -5.60
N VAL A 62 -4.99 -6.25 -6.59
CA VAL A 62 -3.60 -6.54 -6.98
C VAL A 62 -2.80 -5.25 -7.02
N GLU A 63 -1.51 -5.33 -6.75
CA GLU A 63 -0.60 -4.21 -6.99
C GLU A 63 0.35 -4.62 -8.11
N PHE A 64 0.39 -3.84 -9.19
CA PHE A 64 1.32 -4.11 -10.29
C PHE A 64 2.74 -3.77 -9.85
N GLY A 65 3.69 -4.64 -10.16
CA GLY A 65 5.11 -4.47 -9.84
C GLY A 65 5.94 -5.63 -10.35
N GLY A 66 6.93 -5.34 -11.19
CA GLY A 66 7.77 -6.34 -11.86
C GLY A 66 7.00 -7.25 -12.83
N GLY A 67 7.66 -8.30 -13.33
CA GLY A 67 7.05 -9.20 -14.32
C GLY A 67 6.84 -8.57 -15.70
N GLY A 68 7.43 -7.39 -15.97
CA GLY A 68 7.43 -6.73 -17.26
C GLY A 68 6.10 -6.09 -17.66
N TYR A 69 5.20 -5.85 -16.69
CA TYR A 69 3.86 -5.31 -16.94
C TYR A 69 3.89 -3.95 -17.64
N GLU A 70 4.97 -3.18 -17.48
CA GLU A 70 5.17 -1.84 -18.06
C GLU A 70 5.20 -1.86 -19.61
N GLY A 71 5.56 -3.01 -20.20
CA GLY A 71 5.60 -3.22 -21.65
C GLY A 71 4.34 -3.87 -22.22
N MET A 72 3.31 -4.11 -21.40
CA MET A 72 2.09 -4.82 -21.80
C MET A 72 0.96 -3.87 -22.25
N ASP A 73 -0.09 -4.43 -22.85
CA ASP A 73 -1.32 -3.67 -23.11
C ASP A 73 -2.10 -3.43 -21.81
N HIS A 74 -1.86 -2.27 -21.21
CA HIS A 74 -2.50 -1.82 -19.97
C HIS A 74 -4.03 -1.77 -20.07
N ALA A 75 -4.59 -1.46 -21.24
CA ALA A 75 -6.03 -1.43 -21.43
C ALA A 75 -6.62 -2.85 -21.44
N MET A 76 -5.89 -3.83 -22.00
CA MET A 76 -6.28 -5.23 -21.92
C MET A 76 -6.17 -5.79 -20.51
N LEU A 77 -5.10 -5.45 -19.78
CA LEU A 77 -4.97 -5.81 -18.36
C LEU A 77 -6.13 -5.25 -17.54
N ARG A 78 -6.46 -3.96 -17.72
CA ARG A 78 -7.61 -3.31 -17.07
C ARG A 78 -8.92 -4.03 -17.36
N ARG A 79 -9.25 -4.26 -18.64
CA ARG A 79 -10.46 -5.00 -19.03
C ARG A 79 -10.52 -6.40 -18.44
N THR A 80 -9.37 -7.05 -18.30
CA THR A 80 -9.29 -8.39 -17.70
C THR A 80 -9.59 -8.33 -16.21
N MET A 81 -9.00 -7.37 -15.49
CA MET A 81 -9.31 -7.14 -14.08
C MET A 81 -10.80 -6.85 -13.86
N ASP A 82 -11.39 -5.96 -14.66
CA ASP A 82 -12.82 -5.62 -14.56
C ASP A 82 -13.70 -6.87 -14.72
N LYS A 83 -13.40 -7.74 -15.70
CA LYS A 83 -14.13 -9.00 -15.93
C LYS A 83 -14.01 -9.98 -14.77
N LEU A 84 -12.88 -9.96 -14.06
CA LEU A 84 -12.59 -10.85 -12.95
C LEU A 84 -13.04 -10.28 -11.59
N GLY A 85 -13.55 -9.05 -11.55
CA GLY A 85 -13.87 -8.35 -10.30
C GLY A 85 -12.62 -8.01 -9.48
N LEU A 86 -11.48 -7.80 -10.15
CA LEU A 86 -10.23 -7.32 -9.54
C LEU A 86 -10.10 -5.81 -9.71
N THR A 87 -9.43 -5.17 -8.75
CA THR A 87 -8.96 -3.79 -8.86
C THR A 87 -7.46 -3.70 -8.62
N ALA A 88 -6.85 -2.60 -9.04
CA ALA A 88 -5.45 -2.31 -8.75
C ALA A 88 -5.31 -0.93 -8.10
N PRO A 89 -5.53 -0.77 -6.79
CA PRO A 89 -5.51 0.54 -6.14
C PRO A 89 -4.14 1.23 -6.23
N SER A 90 -3.07 0.46 -6.36
CA SER A 90 -1.71 0.96 -6.44
C SER A 90 -0.86 0.27 -7.51
N VAL A 91 0.26 0.91 -7.86
CA VAL A 91 1.27 0.40 -8.80
C VAL A 91 2.68 0.81 -8.38
N HIS A 92 3.63 -0.12 -8.47
CA HIS A 92 5.05 0.11 -8.25
C HIS A 92 5.72 0.70 -9.51
N ILE A 93 6.20 1.94 -9.44
CA ILE A 93 6.92 2.61 -10.53
C ILE A 93 8.33 3.02 -10.08
N GLY A 94 9.35 2.59 -10.80
CA GLY A 94 10.76 2.83 -10.45
C GLY A 94 11.18 4.30 -10.50
N TYR A 95 12.22 4.64 -9.74
CA TYR A 95 12.72 6.01 -9.59
C TYR A 95 13.06 6.68 -10.93
N ASP A 96 13.81 6.00 -11.79
CA ASP A 96 14.22 6.55 -13.09
C ASP A 96 13.03 6.74 -14.04
N ALA A 97 12.00 5.89 -13.96
CA ALA A 97 10.78 6.09 -14.72
C ALA A 97 10.03 7.34 -14.27
N LEU A 98 9.98 7.62 -12.96
CA LEU A 98 9.39 8.86 -12.45
C LEU A 98 10.24 10.10 -12.77
N LEU A 99 11.56 9.96 -12.90
CA LEU A 99 12.45 11.04 -13.33
C LEU A 99 12.33 11.35 -14.83
N GLN A 100 12.32 10.32 -15.67
CA GLN A 100 12.56 10.46 -17.11
C GLN A 100 11.31 10.24 -17.97
N ARG A 101 10.32 9.50 -17.44
CA ARG A 101 9.12 9.04 -18.16
C ARG A 101 7.85 9.26 -17.33
N PHE A 102 7.76 10.42 -16.67
CA PHE A 102 6.70 10.74 -15.74
C PHE A 102 5.30 10.65 -16.38
N ASP A 103 5.08 11.31 -17.52
CA ASP A 103 3.77 11.32 -18.18
C ASP A 103 3.32 9.92 -18.64
N GLN A 104 4.27 9.10 -19.10
CA GLN A 104 4.01 7.70 -19.45
C GLN A 104 3.60 6.89 -18.21
N SER A 105 4.29 7.11 -17.08
CA SER A 105 4.00 6.49 -15.78
C SER A 105 2.61 6.86 -15.28
N VAL A 106 2.23 8.15 -15.36
CA VAL A 106 0.89 8.65 -15.00
C VAL A 106 -0.19 8.03 -15.88
N THR A 107 0.06 7.97 -17.19
CA THR A 107 -0.88 7.39 -18.17
C THR A 107 -1.11 5.91 -17.86
N MET A 108 -0.03 5.14 -17.69
CA MET A 108 -0.09 3.72 -17.32
C MET A 108 -0.89 3.50 -16.03
N ALA A 109 -0.55 4.21 -14.95
CA ALA A 109 -1.23 4.09 -13.66
C ALA A 109 -2.74 4.33 -13.79
N LYS A 110 -3.14 5.39 -14.50
CA LYS A 110 -4.55 5.72 -14.75
C LYS A 110 -5.24 4.66 -15.61
N THR A 111 -4.59 4.16 -16.66
CA THR A 111 -5.16 3.11 -17.52
C THR A 111 -5.43 1.83 -16.74
N LEU A 112 -4.50 1.43 -15.86
CA LEU A 112 -4.68 0.28 -14.96
C LEU A 112 -5.74 0.52 -13.87
N GLY A 113 -6.15 1.76 -13.66
CA GLY A 113 -7.14 2.13 -12.65
C GLY A 113 -6.55 2.39 -11.26
N ALA A 114 -5.24 2.57 -11.16
CA ALA A 114 -4.57 2.89 -9.91
C ALA A 114 -4.89 4.31 -9.44
N THR A 115 -5.01 4.46 -8.13
CA THR A 115 -5.16 5.75 -7.47
C THR A 115 -3.86 6.20 -6.80
N THR A 116 -2.90 5.27 -6.57
CA THR A 116 -1.63 5.57 -5.92
C THR A 116 -0.45 5.01 -6.71
N VAL A 117 0.54 5.84 -6.98
CA VAL A 117 1.85 5.41 -7.46
C VAL A 117 2.77 5.22 -6.27
N VAL A 118 3.38 4.04 -6.18
CA VAL A 118 4.33 3.69 -5.14
C VAL A 118 5.71 3.65 -5.78
N LEU A 119 6.65 4.44 -5.26
CA LEU A 119 8.07 4.31 -5.59
C LEU A 119 8.64 3.16 -4.74
N PRO A 120 8.98 2.00 -5.34
CA PRO A 120 9.19 0.81 -4.54
C PRO A 120 10.62 0.65 -4.06
N TYR A 121 11.58 1.29 -4.72
CA TYR A 121 12.98 0.97 -4.56
C TYR A 121 13.87 2.03 -5.19
N MET A 122 14.98 2.35 -4.53
CA MET A 122 16.11 3.09 -5.08
C MET A 122 17.21 2.09 -5.41
N THR A 123 17.67 2.03 -6.67
CA THR A 123 18.75 1.13 -7.09
C THR A 123 20.10 1.55 -6.50
N ASP A 124 21.08 0.64 -6.47
CA ASP A 124 22.43 0.88 -5.93
C ASP A 124 23.11 2.12 -6.51
N GLU A 125 22.87 2.42 -7.79
CA GLU A 125 23.37 3.62 -8.48
C GLU A 125 22.95 4.92 -7.79
N HIS A 126 21.76 4.95 -7.18
CA HIS A 126 21.27 6.12 -6.45
C HIS A 126 21.68 6.12 -4.98
N ARG A 127 22.30 5.05 -4.45
CA ARG A 127 22.64 4.88 -3.02
C ARG A 127 23.94 5.51 -2.59
N ASN A 128 24.12 6.75 -3.00
CA ASN A 128 25.28 7.56 -2.68
C ASN A 128 24.84 8.95 -2.19
N GLU A 129 25.81 9.78 -1.81
CA GLU A 129 25.52 11.10 -1.24
C GLU A 129 24.72 12.00 -2.19
N ALA A 130 25.05 11.98 -3.49
CA ALA A 130 24.37 12.77 -4.49
C ALA A 130 22.92 12.29 -4.67
N GLY A 131 22.71 10.98 -4.75
CA GLY A 131 21.37 10.41 -4.87
C GLY A 131 20.51 10.67 -3.62
N TRP A 132 21.07 10.57 -2.43
CA TRP A 132 20.33 10.86 -1.18
C TRP A 132 19.99 12.33 -1.06
N THR A 133 20.90 13.21 -1.50
CA THR A 133 20.66 14.66 -1.58
C THR A 133 19.55 15.00 -2.58
N ALA A 134 19.49 14.29 -3.71
CA ALA A 134 18.46 14.50 -4.74
C ALA A 134 17.11 13.85 -4.40
N ALA A 135 17.07 12.86 -3.50
CA ALA A 135 15.87 12.07 -3.22
C ALA A 135 14.69 12.93 -2.73
N LEU A 136 14.89 13.72 -1.67
CA LEU A 136 13.82 14.53 -1.06
C LEU A 136 13.18 15.55 -2.04
N PRO A 137 13.95 16.40 -2.76
CA PRO A 137 13.34 17.31 -3.73
C PRO A 137 12.64 16.57 -4.88
N ASN A 138 13.17 15.42 -5.32
CA ASN A 138 12.51 14.61 -6.34
C ASN A 138 11.19 13.99 -5.82
N PHE A 139 11.16 13.45 -4.60
CA PHE A 139 9.96 12.89 -3.99
C PHE A 139 8.86 13.95 -3.83
N ASN A 140 9.22 15.15 -3.38
CA ASN A 140 8.29 16.28 -3.28
C ASN A 140 7.74 16.69 -4.66
N ARG A 141 8.59 16.69 -5.70
CA ARG A 141 8.15 16.94 -7.08
C ARG A 141 7.15 15.87 -7.53
N PHE A 142 7.50 14.58 -7.38
CA PHE A 142 6.62 13.47 -7.76
C PHE A 142 5.28 13.54 -7.05
N ALA A 143 5.27 13.71 -5.73
CA ALA A 143 4.04 13.82 -4.95
C ALA A 143 3.17 14.99 -5.42
N THR A 144 3.77 16.15 -5.67
CA THR A 144 3.07 17.33 -6.16
C THR A 144 2.44 17.08 -7.54
N ASP A 145 3.20 16.55 -8.48
CA ASP A 145 2.74 16.38 -9.85
C ASP A 145 1.77 15.20 -10.00
N LEU A 146 1.97 14.11 -9.25
CA LEU A 146 0.99 13.02 -9.16
C LEU A 146 -0.33 13.50 -8.58
N LYS A 147 -0.28 14.33 -7.53
CA LYS A 147 -1.49 14.92 -6.94
C LYS A 147 -2.24 15.81 -7.94
N LYS A 148 -1.54 16.63 -8.73
CA LYS A 148 -2.15 17.41 -9.82
C LYS A 148 -2.80 16.50 -10.86
N ALA A 149 -2.22 15.33 -11.12
CA ALA A 149 -2.79 14.32 -12.00
C ALA A 149 -3.93 13.51 -11.36
N GLY A 150 -4.27 13.72 -10.09
CA GLY A 150 -5.30 12.97 -9.37
C GLY A 150 -4.84 11.61 -8.84
N LEU A 151 -3.53 11.41 -8.66
CA LEU A 151 -2.90 10.22 -8.10
C LEU A 151 -2.24 10.54 -6.75
N GLY A 152 -2.24 9.58 -5.83
CA GLY A 152 -1.41 9.58 -4.63
C GLY A 152 0.03 9.18 -4.93
N PHE A 153 0.92 9.52 -4.02
CA PHE A 153 2.32 9.08 -4.01
C PHE A 153 2.64 8.40 -2.68
N ALA A 154 3.32 7.27 -2.74
CA ALA A 154 3.88 6.61 -1.58
C ALA A 154 5.31 6.11 -1.88
N TYR A 155 6.10 5.93 -0.84
CA TYR A 155 7.40 5.29 -0.89
C TYR A 155 7.35 3.99 -0.10
N HIS A 156 7.85 2.90 -0.67
CA HIS A 156 7.93 1.59 0.00
C HIS A 156 9.36 1.38 0.49
N ASN A 157 9.57 1.48 1.80
CA ASN A 157 10.88 1.29 2.39
C ASN A 157 11.36 -0.17 2.28
N HIS A 158 12.68 -0.32 2.21
CA HIS A 158 13.40 -1.58 2.37
C HIS A 158 14.36 -1.45 3.56
N ASP A 159 15.39 -2.29 3.63
CA ASP A 159 16.40 -2.26 4.69
C ASP A 159 17.43 -1.13 4.48
N PHE A 160 17.82 -0.89 3.22
CA PHE A 160 18.92 0.01 2.90
C PHE A 160 18.65 1.47 3.26
N GLU A 161 17.38 1.89 3.34
CA GLU A 161 16.99 3.23 3.76
C GLU A 161 17.37 3.52 5.21
N PHE A 162 17.61 2.48 6.01
CA PHE A 162 18.03 2.57 7.41
C PHE A 162 19.52 2.28 7.58
N THR A 163 20.09 1.38 6.76
CA THR A 163 21.46 0.87 6.94
C THR A 163 22.50 1.58 6.07
N THR A 164 22.11 2.09 4.89
CA THR A 164 23.03 2.78 3.97
C THR A 164 23.12 4.26 4.32
N LYS A 165 24.32 4.69 4.73
CA LYS A 165 24.59 6.03 5.28
C LYS A 165 25.73 6.77 4.55
N PRO A 166 25.58 7.10 3.25
CA PRO A 166 26.51 8.03 2.62
C PRO A 166 26.47 9.36 3.37
N GLY A 167 27.65 9.93 3.63
CA GLY A 167 27.78 11.14 4.44
C GLY A 167 27.38 10.97 5.92
N GLY A 168 27.20 9.73 6.39
CA GLY A 168 26.82 9.41 7.77
C GLY A 168 25.32 9.51 8.06
N VAL A 169 24.48 9.85 7.08
CA VAL A 169 23.03 10.03 7.25
C VAL A 169 22.26 9.16 6.25
N SER A 170 21.38 8.31 6.77
CA SER A 170 20.54 7.40 5.99
C SER A 170 19.41 8.12 5.23
N LEU A 171 18.77 7.44 4.28
CA LEU A 171 17.62 8.03 3.58
C LEU A 171 16.44 8.23 4.53
N TYR A 172 16.19 7.27 5.43
CA TYR A 172 15.16 7.38 6.45
C TYR A 172 15.35 8.64 7.32
N GLU A 173 16.58 8.87 7.82
CA GLU A 173 16.90 10.06 8.62
C GLU A 173 16.72 11.37 7.83
N ARG A 174 16.92 11.37 6.50
CA ARG A 174 16.69 12.55 5.64
C ARG A 174 15.22 12.82 5.33
N LEU A 175 14.33 11.84 5.54
CA LEU A 175 12.89 11.96 5.28
C LEU A 175 12.10 12.48 6.50
N LEU A 176 12.72 12.50 7.68
CA LEU A 176 12.17 13.06 8.93
C LEU A 176 12.46 14.56 9.06
#